data_AF-A0A7X1G439-F1
#
_entry.id   AF-A0A7X1G439-F1
#
_cell.length_a   1.000
_cell.length_b   1.000
_cell.length_c   1.000
_cell.angle_alpha   90.00
_cell.angle_beta   90.00
_cell.angle_gamma   90.00
#
_symmetry.space_group_name_H-M   'P 1'
#
loop_
_entity.id
_entity.type
_entity.pdbx_description
1 polymer ?
#
loop_
_entity_poly.entity_id
_entity_poly.type
_entity_poly.pdbx_seq_one_letter_code
_entity_poly.pdbx_strand_id
1 'polypeptide(L)'
;MKWWDRLKKRKVRKHLGQFEKLFRGPERIRMRYPQYAIGVGTYGIPDVQEFGDDTTLKVGNYTSIAEGVKILLGGGHRTDWVSCFPFPLIIDEVKDVPGAAPTKGDVIIGSDCWLCANVLILSGVTVGHGAVVAAGAVVTKDIPPYAVVGGNPCRFIKWRFEERVRDALLASAWWDWPVAEVKAVAHLLCSDDLEAFLAYARNRQPTAVAG
;
A
#
# COMPACT_ATOMS: atom_id res chain seq x y z
N MET A 1 27.63 -19.64 -4.67
CA MET A 1 26.49 -18.69 -4.66
C MET A 1 25.53 -18.86 -5.83
N LYS A 2 25.94 -18.68 -7.10
CA LYS A 2 25.03 -18.65 -8.27
C LYS A 2 24.10 -19.88 -8.46
N TRP A 3 24.52 -21.08 -8.07
CA TRP A 3 23.71 -22.30 -8.20
C TRP A 3 22.53 -22.34 -7.19
N TRP A 4 22.79 -21.97 -5.93
CA TRP A 4 21.76 -21.88 -4.90
C TRP A 4 20.72 -20.80 -5.22
N ASP A 5 21.14 -19.67 -5.79
CA ASP A 5 20.23 -18.61 -6.25
C ASP A 5 19.33 -19.08 -7.39
N ARG A 6 19.89 -19.85 -8.34
CA ARG A 6 19.10 -20.46 -9.42
C ARG A 6 18.06 -21.44 -8.88
N LEU A 7 18.42 -22.27 -7.90
CA LEU A 7 17.47 -23.19 -7.26
C LEU A 7 16.37 -22.46 -6.49
N LYS A 8 16.72 -21.43 -5.71
CA LYS A 8 15.74 -20.57 -5.01
C LYS A 8 14.78 -19.93 -6.00
N LYS A 9 15.29 -19.31 -7.08
CA LYS A 9 14.47 -18.72 -8.15
C LYS A 9 13.55 -19.75 -8.81
N ARG A 10 14.04 -20.96 -9.06
CA ARG A 10 13.23 -22.06 -9.63
C ARG A 10 12.09 -22.47 -8.69
N LYS A 11 12.37 -22.59 -7.39
CA LYS A 11 11.36 -22.94 -6.37
C LYS A 11 10.26 -21.87 -6.28
N VAL A 12 10.65 -20.59 -6.21
CA VAL A 12 9.72 -19.45 -6.22
C VAL A 12 8.86 -19.46 -7.49
N ARG A 13 9.47 -19.64 -8.67
CA ARG A 13 8.74 -19.69 -9.94
C ARG A 13 7.73 -20.85 -9.98
N LYS A 14 8.11 -22.02 -9.47
CA LYS A 14 7.20 -23.19 -9.41
C LYS A 14 6.02 -22.93 -8.47
N HIS A 15 6.27 -22.35 -7.29
CA HIS A 15 5.24 -21.96 -6.32
C HIS A 15 4.25 -20.97 -6.94
N LEU A 16 4.75 -19.82 -7.43
CA LEU A 16 3.90 -18.80 -8.06
C LEU A 16 3.17 -19.30 -9.32
N GLY A 17 3.71 -20.31 -9.99
CA GLY A 17 3.09 -20.94 -11.16
C GLY A 17 1.75 -21.61 -10.86
N GLN A 18 1.48 -21.96 -9.60
CA GLN A 18 0.23 -22.59 -9.15
C GLN A 18 -0.93 -21.59 -9.05
N PHE A 19 -0.62 -20.29 -9.00
CA PHE A 19 -1.60 -19.23 -8.89
C PHE A 19 -1.92 -18.64 -10.26
N GLU A 20 -3.17 -18.21 -10.45
CA GLU A 20 -3.54 -17.32 -11.54
C GLU A 20 -2.72 -16.02 -11.47
N LYS A 21 -2.42 -15.41 -12.62
CA LYS A 21 -1.57 -14.20 -12.73
C LYS A 21 -1.95 -13.11 -11.72
N LEU A 22 -3.24 -12.87 -11.50
CA LEU A 22 -3.75 -11.84 -10.60
C LEU A 22 -3.30 -12.04 -9.14
N PHE A 23 -3.09 -13.28 -8.69
CA PHE A 23 -2.69 -13.59 -7.31
C PHE A 23 -1.19 -13.76 -7.13
N ARG A 24 -0.40 -13.79 -8.22
CA ARG A 24 1.07 -13.98 -8.14
C ARG A 24 1.78 -12.79 -7.51
N GLY A 25 1.36 -11.58 -7.86
CA GLY A 25 1.87 -10.33 -7.29
C GLY A 25 1.79 -10.30 -5.76
N PRO A 26 0.59 -10.43 -5.18
CA PRO A 26 0.45 -10.32 -3.73
C PRO A 26 1.10 -11.50 -3.01
N GLU A 27 1.04 -12.71 -3.58
CA GLU A 27 1.72 -13.87 -3.01
C GLU A 27 3.24 -13.64 -2.92
N ARG A 28 3.85 -13.06 -3.94
CA ARG A 28 5.28 -12.73 -3.91
C ARG A 28 5.63 -11.71 -2.81
N ILE A 29 4.73 -10.79 -2.49
CA ILE A 29 4.92 -9.85 -1.38
C ILE A 29 4.82 -10.60 -0.05
N ARG A 30 3.80 -11.45 0.14
CA ARG A 30 3.62 -12.26 1.36
C ARG A 30 4.76 -13.25 1.60
N MET A 31 5.39 -13.77 0.55
CA MET A 31 6.60 -14.59 0.68
C MET A 31 7.78 -13.83 1.30
N ARG A 32 7.82 -12.50 1.18
CA ARG A 32 8.83 -11.62 1.80
C ARG A 32 8.36 -11.06 3.15
N TYR A 33 7.08 -10.73 3.24
CA TYR A 33 6.46 -10.12 4.41
C TYR A 33 5.16 -10.85 4.78
N PRO A 34 5.24 -12.06 5.37
CA PRO A 34 4.08 -12.89 5.65
C PRO A 34 3.14 -12.29 6.70
N GLN A 35 3.64 -11.37 7.52
CA GLN A 35 2.89 -10.70 8.59
C GLN A 35 1.97 -9.58 8.08
N TYR A 36 2.17 -9.08 6.86
CA TYR A 36 1.40 -7.94 6.33
C TYR A 36 0.20 -8.35 5.50
N ALA A 37 -0.85 -7.55 5.60
CA ALA A 37 -2.07 -7.74 4.82
C ALA A 37 -1.88 -7.15 3.42
N ILE A 38 -1.84 -8.00 2.39
CA ILE A 38 -1.67 -7.60 0.99
C ILE A 38 -2.92 -8.02 0.20
N GLY A 39 -3.52 -7.09 -0.53
CA GLY A 39 -4.73 -7.31 -1.31
C GLY A 39 -4.53 -8.05 -2.65
N VAL A 40 -5.62 -8.58 -3.21
CA VAL A 40 -5.67 -9.24 -4.52
C VAL A 40 -5.19 -8.29 -5.62
N GLY A 41 -4.46 -8.79 -6.64
CA GLY A 41 -4.03 -7.98 -7.78
C GLY A 41 -2.87 -7.02 -7.51
N THR A 42 -2.53 -6.76 -6.24
CA THR A 42 -1.43 -5.88 -5.86
C THR A 42 -0.08 -6.47 -6.25
N TYR A 43 0.81 -5.67 -6.83
CA TYR A 43 2.10 -6.15 -7.29
C TYR A 43 3.21 -5.10 -7.12
N GLY A 44 4.45 -5.56 -7.30
CA GLY A 44 5.66 -4.85 -6.89
C GLY A 44 6.21 -5.47 -5.60
N ILE A 45 7.41 -5.06 -5.18
CA ILE A 45 7.97 -5.48 -3.88
C ILE A 45 8.55 -4.23 -3.23
N PRO A 46 7.87 -3.64 -2.23
CA PRO A 46 8.42 -2.50 -1.51
C PRO A 46 9.58 -2.93 -0.60
N ASP A 47 10.43 -1.96 -0.26
CA ASP A 47 11.38 -2.06 0.85
C ASP A 47 10.70 -1.58 2.14
N VAL A 48 10.42 -2.49 3.06
CA VAL A 48 9.77 -2.15 4.34
C VAL A 48 10.84 -2.15 5.44
N GLN A 49 10.93 -1.05 6.18
CA GLN A 49 11.85 -0.89 7.31
C GLN A 49 11.07 -0.86 8.61
N GLU A 50 11.44 -1.75 9.52
CA GLU A 50 10.81 -1.93 10.84
C GLU A 50 11.83 -1.62 11.94
N PHE A 51 11.36 -1.08 13.06
CA PHE A 51 12.22 -0.70 14.21
C PHE A 51 11.76 -1.29 15.55
N GLY A 52 10.80 -2.22 15.53
CA GLY A 52 10.29 -2.90 16.73
C GLY A 52 9.14 -2.17 17.44
N ASP A 53 8.57 -1.14 16.82
CA ASP A 53 7.55 -0.26 17.42
C ASP A 53 6.10 -0.80 17.37
N ASP A 54 5.91 -2.12 17.29
CA ASP A 54 4.60 -2.78 17.16
C ASP A 54 3.66 -2.11 16.14
N THR A 55 4.16 -1.96 14.90
CA THR A 55 3.43 -1.36 13.78
C THR A 55 3.29 -2.34 12.63
N THR A 56 2.24 -2.16 11.83
CA THR A 56 1.96 -3.01 10.68
C THR A 56 1.80 -2.23 9.38
N LEU A 57 1.81 -2.98 8.28
CA LEU A 57 1.52 -2.50 6.94
C LEU A 57 0.28 -3.24 6.40
N LYS A 58 -0.67 -2.46 5.89
CA LYS A 58 -1.78 -2.98 5.07
C LYS A 58 -1.72 -2.35 3.69
N VAL A 59 -1.83 -3.19 2.65
CA VAL A 59 -1.95 -2.75 1.25
C VAL A 59 -3.22 -3.33 0.66
N GLY A 60 -4.09 -2.47 0.12
CA GLY A 60 -5.35 -2.83 -0.49
C GLY A 60 -5.20 -3.64 -1.78
N ASN A 61 -6.33 -3.88 -2.45
CA ASN A 61 -6.39 -4.65 -3.69
C ASN A 61 -5.98 -3.79 -4.89
N TYR A 62 -5.42 -4.40 -5.93
CA TYR A 62 -5.11 -3.79 -7.23
C TYR A 62 -4.13 -2.61 -7.17
N THR A 63 -3.26 -2.57 -6.15
CA THR A 63 -2.27 -1.51 -5.98
C THR A 63 -0.97 -1.82 -6.74
N SER A 64 -0.50 -0.84 -7.52
CA SER A 64 0.73 -0.92 -8.30
C SER A 64 1.89 -0.27 -7.53
N ILE A 65 2.89 -1.06 -7.16
CA ILE A 65 4.09 -0.60 -6.44
C ILE A 65 5.30 -0.68 -7.37
N ALA A 66 5.85 0.47 -7.74
CA ALA A 66 7.04 0.54 -8.59
C ALA A 66 8.33 0.18 -7.82
N GLU A 67 9.43 0.08 -8.56
CA GLU A 67 10.75 -0.18 -8.00
C GLU A 67 11.20 0.94 -7.03
N GLY A 68 11.90 0.54 -5.96
CA GLY A 68 12.50 1.47 -5.00
C GLY A 68 11.52 2.14 -4.04
N VAL A 69 10.23 1.79 -4.07
CA VAL A 69 9.27 2.27 -3.05
C VAL A 69 9.71 1.77 -1.66
N LYS A 70 9.86 2.71 -0.72
CA LYS A 70 10.26 2.46 0.67
C LYS A 70 9.15 2.87 1.63
N ILE A 71 8.92 2.04 2.64
CA ILE A 71 7.91 2.25 3.68
C ILE A 71 8.58 2.12 5.04
N LEU A 72 8.43 3.14 5.89
CA LEU A 72 8.94 3.13 7.27
C LEU A 72 7.82 2.80 8.24
N LEU A 73 8.05 1.82 9.12
CA LEU A 73 7.16 1.39 10.19
C LEU A 73 7.82 1.65 11.53
N GLY A 74 7.54 2.82 12.11
CA GLY A 74 8.18 3.32 13.31
C GLY A 74 9.50 4.07 13.08
N GLY A 75 10.43 3.97 14.03
CA GLY A 75 11.76 4.58 13.97
C GLY A 75 11.80 6.06 14.35
N GLY A 76 10.81 6.54 15.12
CA GLY A 76 10.77 7.92 15.57
C GLY A 76 11.76 8.19 16.72
N HIS A 77 12.24 9.44 16.79
CA HIS A 77 13.03 9.96 17.89
C HIS A 77 12.31 11.15 18.54
N ARG A 78 12.47 11.30 19.86
CA ARG A 78 11.90 12.43 20.62
C ARG A 78 12.61 13.73 20.24
N THR A 79 11.93 14.56 19.47
CA THR A 79 12.40 15.92 19.08
C THR A 79 11.98 16.99 20.08
N ASP A 80 11.13 16.62 21.03
CA ASP A 80 10.62 17.42 22.14
C ASP A 80 11.41 17.21 23.45
N TRP A 81 12.46 16.39 23.43
CA TRP A 81 13.38 16.18 24.54
C TRP A 81 14.68 16.99 24.35
N VAL A 82 15.47 17.12 25.42
CA VAL A 82 16.78 17.82 25.37
C VAL A 82 17.75 17.17 24.36
N SER A 83 17.64 15.85 24.15
CA SER A 83 18.44 15.11 23.16
C SER A 83 17.53 14.19 22.34
N CYS A 84 17.81 14.10 21.03
CA CYS A 84 17.19 13.11 20.15
C CYS A 84 17.85 11.71 20.26
N PHE A 85 18.97 11.59 20.98
CA PHE A 85 19.64 10.30 21.16
C PHE A 85 18.79 9.42 22.10
N PRO A 86 18.45 8.18 21.70
CA PRO A 86 17.52 7.34 22.46
C PRO A 86 18.25 6.62 23.59
N PHE A 87 18.79 7.36 24.57
CA PHE A 87 19.53 6.77 25.71
C PHE A 87 18.80 5.60 26.37
N PRO A 88 17.46 5.66 26.63
CA PRO A 88 16.75 4.54 27.25
C PRO A 88 16.77 3.23 26.45
N LEU A 89 17.07 3.28 25.14
CA LEU A 89 17.19 2.09 24.30
C LEU A 89 18.62 1.54 24.24
N ILE A 90 19.61 2.26 24.78
CA ILE A 90 21.04 1.99 24.56
C ILE A 90 21.79 1.75 25.87
N ILE A 91 21.45 2.46 26.95
CA ILE A 91 22.17 2.39 28.23
C ILE A 91 21.25 2.01 29.39
N ASP A 92 21.81 1.33 30.38
CA ASP A 92 21.05 0.77 31.51
C ASP A 92 20.56 1.83 32.50
N GLU A 93 21.29 2.94 32.66
CA GLU A 93 21.03 3.98 33.66
C GLU A 93 19.69 4.68 33.50
N VAL A 94 19.14 4.66 32.28
CA VAL A 94 17.87 5.31 31.94
C VAL A 94 16.90 4.40 31.19
N LYS A 95 17.12 3.07 31.21
CA LYS A 95 16.27 2.12 30.46
C LYS A 95 14.80 2.12 30.88
N ASP A 96 14.53 2.50 32.13
CA ASP A 96 13.17 2.56 32.68
C ASP A 96 12.43 3.85 32.31
N VAL A 97 13.09 4.79 31.60
CA VAL A 97 12.44 6.02 31.11
C VAL A 97 11.50 5.66 29.95
N PRO A 98 10.17 5.85 30.12
CA PRO A 98 9.20 5.41 29.12
C PRO A 98 9.19 6.33 27.89
N GLY A 99 8.71 5.79 26.77
CA GLY A 99 8.40 6.59 25.58
C GLY A 99 9.61 7.14 24.82
N ALA A 100 10.75 6.46 24.89
CA ALA A 100 11.98 6.81 24.18
C ALA A 100 11.92 6.54 22.67
N ALA A 101 11.05 5.62 22.23
CA ALA A 101 10.80 5.28 20.83
C ALA A 101 9.36 5.66 20.44
N PRO A 102 9.08 6.91 20.07
CA PRO A 102 7.76 7.28 19.59
C PRO A 102 7.51 6.67 18.20
N THR A 103 6.29 6.19 17.97
CA THR A 103 5.81 5.79 16.64
C THR A 103 4.66 6.67 16.20
N LYS A 104 4.49 6.82 14.88
CA LYS A 104 3.29 7.45 14.28
C LYS A 104 2.23 6.43 13.91
N GLY A 105 2.47 5.15 14.19
CA GLY A 105 1.56 4.05 13.94
C GLY A 105 1.75 3.41 12.57
N ASP A 106 0.74 2.63 12.19
CA ASP A 106 0.69 1.80 10.99
C ASP A 106 0.78 2.62 9.70
N VAL A 107 1.17 1.94 8.63
CA VAL A 107 1.01 2.47 7.27
C VAL A 107 -0.11 1.71 6.58
N ILE A 108 -1.10 2.45 6.09
CA ILE A 108 -2.27 1.91 5.40
C ILE A 108 -2.25 2.43 3.97
N ILE A 109 -2.13 1.55 3.00
CA ILE A 109 -2.22 1.86 1.57
C ILE A 109 -3.53 1.29 1.05
N GLY A 110 -4.37 2.16 0.49
CA GLY A 110 -5.65 1.79 -0.08
C GLY A 110 -5.54 0.90 -1.32
N SER A 111 -6.69 0.51 -1.83
CA SER A 111 -6.86 -0.18 -3.11
C SER A 111 -6.70 0.75 -4.30
N ASP A 112 -6.38 0.22 -5.48
CA ASP A 112 -6.22 0.97 -6.75
C ASP A 112 -5.17 2.11 -6.67
N CYS A 113 -4.20 2.00 -5.76
CA CYS A 113 -3.16 3.02 -5.65
C CYS A 113 -2.06 2.80 -6.69
N TRP A 114 -1.42 3.88 -7.13
CA TRP A 114 -0.21 3.81 -7.92
C TRP A 114 0.93 4.53 -7.21
N LEU A 115 1.88 3.75 -6.69
CA LEU A 115 3.11 4.26 -6.07
C LEU A 115 4.22 4.21 -7.10
N CYS A 116 4.63 5.36 -7.62
CA CYS A 116 5.69 5.47 -8.61
C CYS A 116 7.08 5.21 -8.00
N ALA A 117 8.09 5.12 -8.86
CA ALA A 117 9.42 4.70 -8.45
C ALA A 117 10.02 5.60 -7.37
N ASN A 118 10.75 5.00 -6.42
CA ASN A 118 11.47 5.70 -5.36
C ASN A 118 10.61 6.59 -4.43
N VAL A 119 9.31 6.29 -4.29
CA VAL A 119 8.47 6.92 -3.26
C VAL A 119 8.92 6.48 -1.86
N LEU A 120 9.02 7.42 -0.93
CA LEU A 120 9.22 7.18 0.50
C LEU A 120 7.94 7.48 1.26
N ILE A 121 7.40 6.50 1.98
CA ILE A 121 6.24 6.65 2.86
C ILE A 121 6.70 6.59 4.31
N LEU A 122 6.42 7.66 5.07
CA LEU A 122 6.73 7.71 6.49
C LEU A 122 5.70 6.95 7.34
N SER A 123 6.10 6.54 8.55
CA SER A 123 5.22 5.88 9.53
C SER A 123 3.98 6.71 9.83
N GLY A 124 2.86 6.02 10.07
CA GLY A 124 1.57 6.62 10.40
C GLY A 124 0.76 7.14 9.22
N VAL A 125 1.24 6.99 7.99
CA VAL A 125 0.57 7.53 6.81
C VAL A 125 -0.51 6.58 6.30
N THR A 126 -1.69 7.15 6.02
CA THR A 126 -2.75 6.54 5.22
C THR A 126 -2.76 7.09 3.80
N VAL A 127 -2.62 6.21 2.80
CA VAL A 127 -2.78 6.53 1.37
C VAL A 127 -4.18 6.09 0.93
N GLY A 128 -5.05 7.05 0.62
CA GLY A 128 -6.44 6.79 0.24
C GLY A 128 -6.58 6.03 -1.09
N HIS A 129 -7.71 5.33 -1.24
CA HIS A 129 -8.03 4.55 -2.43
C HIS A 129 -7.87 5.35 -3.73
N GLY A 130 -7.33 4.72 -4.77
CA GLY A 130 -7.17 5.36 -6.06
C GLY A 130 -6.10 6.45 -6.11
N ALA A 131 -5.33 6.70 -5.04
CA ALA A 131 -4.32 7.75 -5.04
C ALA A 131 -3.13 7.42 -5.96
N VAL A 132 -2.54 8.46 -6.55
CA VAL A 132 -1.31 8.38 -7.36
C VAL A 132 -0.23 9.18 -6.68
N VAL A 133 0.89 8.52 -6.38
CA VAL A 133 2.05 9.14 -5.72
C VAL A 133 3.19 9.19 -6.72
N ALA A 134 3.54 10.38 -7.17
CA ALA A 134 4.56 10.61 -8.20
C ALA A 134 5.96 10.15 -7.75
N ALA A 135 6.81 9.86 -8.73
CA ALA A 135 8.14 9.30 -8.47
C ALA A 135 8.98 10.22 -7.56
N GLY A 136 9.73 9.62 -6.65
CA GLY A 136 10.61 10.33 -5.71
C GLY A 136 9.88 11.13 -4.61
N ALA A 137 8.55 11.00 -4.47
CA ALA A 137 7.82 11.75 -3.46
C ALA A 137 8.13 11.26 -2.03
N VAL A 138 8.19 12.20 -1.07
CA VAL A 138 8.33 11.90 0.36
C VAL A 138 7.01 12.18 1.06
N VAL A 139 6.24 11.11 1.31
CA VAL A 139 4.90 11.18 1.88
C VAL A 139 4.99 11.29 3.40
N THR A 140 4.74 12.50 3.89
CA THR A 140 4.83 12.84 5.32
C THR A 140 3.48 12.97 6.02
N LYS A 141 2.38 12.88 5.26
CA LYS A 141 0.99 13.09 5.72
C LYS A 141 0.06 12.21 4.88
N ASP A 142 -1.14 11.98 5.40
CA ASP A 142 -2.18 11.24 4.71
C ASP A 142 -2.51 11.83 3.34
N ILE A 143 -2.82 10.93 2.41
CA ILE A 143 -3.18 11.27 1.04
C ILE A 143 -4.67 10.99 0.85
N PRO A 144 -5.48 11.99 0.46
CA PRO A 144 -6.89 11.76 0.18
C PRO A 144 -7.12 10.78 -0.98
N PRO A 145 -8.23 10.03 -0.99
CA PRO A 145 -8.58 9.17 -2.11
C PRO A 145 -8.61 9.91 -3.44
N TYR A 146 -8.15 9.24 -4.51
CA TYR A 146 -8.07 9.77 -5.88
C TYR A 146 -7.23 11.05 -6.05
N ALA A 147 -6.44 11.45 -5.05
CA ALA A 147 -5.47 12.52 -5.19
C ALA A 147 -4.28 12.06 -6.05
N VAL A 148 -3.78 12.97 -6.89
CA VAL A 148 -2.45 12.89 -7.49
C VAL A 148 -1.55 13.81 -6.68
N VAL A 149 -0.47 13.26 -6.13
CA VAL A 149 0.45 13.97 -5.24
C VAL A 149 1.90 13.73 -5.64
N GLY A 150 2.80 14.62 -5.25
CA GLY A 150 4.23 14.46 -5.54
C GLY A 150 5.12 15.47 -4.82
N GLY A 151 6.44 15.30 -4.95
CA GLY A 151 7.45 16.19 -4.39
C GLY A 151 8.00 15.77 -3.02
N ASN A 152 8.99 16.53 -2.54
CA ASN A 152 9.61 16.35 -1.23
C ASN A 152 9.67 17.71 -0.50
N PRO A 153 8.84 17.94 0.53
CA PRO A 153 7.79 17.04 1.01
C PRO A 153 6.63 16.90 0.00
N CYS A 154 5.92 15.77 0.04
CA CYS A 154 4.81 15.48 -0.87
C CYS A 154 3.68 16.53 -0.72
N ARG A 155 3.14 16.97 -1.86
CA ARG A 155 2.06 17.96 -1.97
C ARG A 155 1.01 17.52 -2.97
N PHE A 156 -0.20 18.01 -2.77
CA PHE A 156 -1.29 17.85 -3.73
C PHE A 156 -0.94 18.50 -5.08
N ILE A 157 -1.23 17.79 -6.17
CA ILE A 157 -1.07 18.29 -7.54
C ILE A 157 -2.45 18.51 -8.16
N LYS A 158 -3.27 17.46 -8.21
CA LYS A 158 -4.63 17.49 -8.76
C LYS A 158 -5.47 16.31 -8.29
N TRP A 159 -6.76 16.36 -8.56
CA TRP A 159 -7.63 15.19 -8.47
C TRP A 159 -7.56 14.36 -9.75
N ARG A 160 -7.72 13.03 -9.65
CA ARG A 160 -7.94 12.16 -10.83
C ARG A 160 -9.27 12.50 -11.51
N PHE A 161 -10.31 12.75 -10.72
CA PHE A 161 -11.69 12.95 -11.16
C PHE A 161 -12.38 14.06 -10.35
N GLU A 162 -13.51 14.56 -10.84
CA GLU A 162 -14.38 15.46 -10.10
C GLU A 162 -14.91 14.80 -8.81
N GLU A 163 -15.26 15.61 -7.80
CA GLU A 163 -15.73 15.15 -6.49
C GLU A 163 -16.87 14.14 -6.57
N ARG A 164 -17.94 14.47 -7.29
CA ARG A 164 -19.09 13.57 -7.45
C ARG A 164 -18.70 12.19 -8.00
N VAL A 165 -17.74 12.15 -8.92
CA VAL A 165 -17.25 10.90 -9.51
C VAL A 165 -16.41 10.13 -8.50
N ARG A 166 -15.52 10.81 -7.76
CA ARG A 166 -14.72 10.19 -6.69
C ARG A 166 -15.62 9.57 -5.63
N ASP A 167 -16.65 10.28 -5.20
CA ASP A 167 -17.61 9.78 -4.20
C ASP A 167 -18.36 8.54 -4.69
N ALA A 168 -18.82 8.56 -5.95
CA ALA A 168 -19.50 7.42 -6.54
C ALA A 168 -18.57 6.20 -6.71
N LEU A 169 -17.30 6.42 -7.06
CA LEU A 169 -16.30 5.36 -7.14
C LEU A 169 -15.98 4.78 -5.74
N LEU A 170 -15.80 5.64 -4.73
CA LEU A 170 -15.63 5.21 -3.34
C LEU A 170 -16.82 4.39 -2.84
N ALA A 171 -18.04 4.85 -3.11
CA ALA A 171 -19.27 4.14 -2.74
C ALA A 171 -19.41 2.79 -3.45
N SER A 172 -18.89 2.66 -4.68
CA SER A 172 -18.91 1.40 -5.41
C SER A 172 -17.98 0.35 -4.80
N ALA A 173 -16.84 0.78 -4.22
CA ALA A 173 -15.81 -0.08 -3.65
C ALA A 173 -15.47 -1.30 -4.54
N TRP A 174 -15.35 -1.06 -5.86
CA TRP A 174 -15.27 -2.14 -6.86
C TRP A 174 -14.12 -3.12 -6.62
N TRP A 175 -13.06 -2.66 -5.95
CA TRP A 175 -11.92 -3.47 -5.56
C TRP A 175 -12.26 -4.58 -4.55
N ASP A 176 -13.42 -4.53 -3.89
CA ASP A 176 -13.90 -5.55 -2.96
C ASP A 176 -14.95 -6.48 -3.59
N TRP A 177 -15.31 -6.27 -4.86
CA TRP A 177 -16.24 -7.16 -5.56
C TRP A 177 -15.62 -8.54 -5.82
N PRO A 178 -16.44 -9.59 -6.04
CA PRO A 178 -15.93 -10.90 -6.43
C PRO A 178 -15.02 -10.82 -7.66
N VAL A 179 -13.85 -11.47 -7.59
CA VAL A 179 -12.83 -11.42 -8.65
C VAL A 179 -13.38 -11.84 -10.02
N ALA A 180 -14.29 -12.80 -10.06
CA ALA A 180 -14.93 -13.24 -11.30
C ALA A 180 -15.75 -12.10 -11.95
N GLU A 181 -16.45 -11.31 -11.14
CA GLU A 181 -17.23 -10.17 -11.60
C GLU A 181 -16.32 -9.03 -12.07
N VAL A 182 -15.28 -8.68 -11.29
CA VAL A 182 -14.27 -7.68 -11.69
C VAL A 182 -13.67 -8.00 -13.06
N LYS A 183 -13.37 -9.28 -13.32
CA LYS A 183 -12.88 -9.73 -14.64
C LYS A 183 -13.93 -9.57 -15.74
N ALA A 184 -15.19 -9.91 -15.46
CA ALA A 184 -16.27 -9.79 -16.44
C ALA A 184 -16.50 -8.33 -16.86
N VAL A 185 -16.35 -7.39 -15.92
CA VAL A 185 -16.51 -5.94 -16.19
C VAL A 185 -15.20 -5.19 -16.40
N ALA A 186 -14.07 -5.89 -16.56
CA ALA A 186 -12.76 -5.25 -16.71
C ALA A 186 -12.69 -4.29 -17.91
N HIS A 187 -13.52 -4.51 -18.94
CA HIS A 187 -13.64 -3.59 -20.08
C HIS A 187 -14.20 -2.21 -19.68
N LEU A 188 -15.08 -2.13 -18.67
CA LEU A 188 -15.57 -0.86 -18.12
C LEU A 188 -14.51 -0.16 -17.27
N LEU A 189 -13.70 -0.94 -16.53
CA LEU A 189 -12.59 -0.42 -15.72
C LEU A 189 -11.43 0.10 -16.59
N CYS A 190 -11.24 -0.48 -17.79
CA CYS A 190 -10.24 -0.10 -18.77
C CYS A 190 -10.79 0.91 -19.80
N SER A 191 -11.56 1.90 -19.34
CA SER A 191 -12.21 2.92 -20.17
C SER A 191 -12.15 4.29 -19.50
N ASP A 192 -12.24 5.36 -20.29
CA ASP A 192 -12.50 6.73 -19.80
C ASP A 192 -13.99 7.07 -19.72
N ASP A 193 -14.87 6.16 -20.15
CA ASP A 193 -16.33 6.26 -19.95
C ASP A 193 -16.72 5.90 -18.50
N LEU A 194 -16.52 6.88 -17.61
CA LEU A 194 -16.84 6.74 -16.19
C LEU A 194 -18.33 6.52 -15.96
N GLU A 195 -19.20 7.08 -16.79
CA GLU A 195 -20.64 6.94 -16.60
C GLU A 195 -21.13 5.53 -16.92
N ALA A 196 -20.58 4.87 -17.94
CA ALA A 196 -20.88 3.47 -18.20
C ALA A 196 -20.53 2.57 -17.01
N PHE A 197 -19.35 2.77 -16.41
CA PHE A 197 -18.95 2.04 -15.20
C PHE A 197 -19.87 2.36 -14.01
N LEU A 198 -20.13 3.65 -13.75
CA LEU A 198 -20.96 4.06 -12.63
C LEU A 198 -22.42 3.60 -12.79
N ALA A 199 -22.94 3.55 -14.02
CA ALA A 199 -24.26 2.99 -14.31
C ALA A 199 -24.32 1.49 -14.01
N TYR A 200 -23.27 0.72 -14.37
CA TYR A 200 -23.16 -0.67 -13.95
C TYR A 200 -23.12 -0.79 -12.42
N ALA A 201 -22.27 -0.02 -11.76
CA ALA A 201 -22.09 -0.06 -10.31
C ALA A 201 -23.39 0.26 -9.54
N ARG A 202 -24.20 1.22 -10.00
CA ARG A 202 -25.49 1.56 -9.36
C ARG A 202 -26.55 0.47 -9.52
N ASN A 203 -26.52 -0.26 -10.63
CA ASN A 203 -27.47 -1.34 -10.93
C ASN A 203 -26.98 -2.71 -10.45
N ARG A 204 -25.74 -2.79 -9.97
CA ARG A 204 -25.13 -4.01 -9.43
C ARG A 204 -25.94 -4.50 -8.24
N GLN A 205 -26.48 -5.70 -8.34
CA GLN A 205 -26.95 -6.42 -7.15
C GLN A 205 -25.77 -7.15 -6.52
N PRO A 206 -25.51 -6.97 -5.21
CA PRO A 206 -24.47 -7.72 -4.53
C PRO A 206 -24.75 -9.21 -4.70
N THR A 207 -23.88 -9.91 -5.43
CA THR A 207 -23.89 -11.36 -5.43
C THR A 207 -23.62 -11.83 -4.00
N ALA A 208 -24.53 -12.64 -3.45
CA ALA A 208 -24.36 -13.21 -2.12
C ALA A 208 -22.99 -13.90 -2.06
N VAL A 209 -22.19 -13.53 -1.07
CA VAL A 209 -20.89 -14.17 -0.83
C VAL A 209 -21.20 -15.64 -0.52
N ALA A 210 -20.79 -16.56 -1.39
CA ALA A 210 -20.76 -17.97 -1.02
C ALA A 210 -19.77 -18.08 0.15
N GLY A 211 -20.30 -18.37 1.34
CA GLY A 211 -19.54 -18.49 2.59
C GLY A 211 -18.55 -19.64 2.59
#